data_AF-A0A6J4K7M6-F1
#
_entry.id   AF-A0A6J4K7M6-F1
#
_cell.length_a   1.000
_cell.length_b   1.000
_cell.length_c   1.000
_cell.angle_alpha   90.00
_cell.angle_beta   90.00
_cell.angle_gamma   90.00
#
_symmetry.space_group_name_H-M   'P 1'
#
loop_
_entity.id
_entity.type
_entity.pdbx_description
1 polymer ?
#
loop_
_entity_poly.entity_id
_entity_poly.type
_entity_poly.pdbx_seq_one_letter_code
_entity_poly.pdbx_strand_id
1 'polypeptide(L)'
;MHWTRAVATFNQQDIAQDRLRDHLFGSERISLQPLRPGLLEAQQGRCFYCHEPLPAKGVEVDHFVPWSRLPNDALGNLVLADARCNNGKRDHYADLPLLRRWAARPASVLEQVADQARWPLQLGRSKQVARGLYAHLPSGTPLWQEPGVFTILDRDQLADVLLELEAS
;
A
#
# COMPACT_ATOMS: atom_id res chain seq x y z
N MET A 1 -17.32 25.23 -11.32
CA MET A 1 -17.83 24.12 -12.16
C MET A 1 -17.67 22.81 -11.40
N HIS A 2 -18.76 22.07 -11.16
CA HIS A 2 -18.80 20.88 -10.31
C HIS A 2 -18.61 19.58 -11.13
N TRP A 3 -17.39 19.33 -11.59
CA TRP A 3 -17.07 18.14 -12.39
C TRP A 3 -17.25 16.81 -11.63
N THR A 4 -17.02 16.81 -10.32
CA THR A 4 -17.26 15.67 -9.43
C THR A 4 -18.72 15.18 -9.48
N ARG A 5 -19.69 16.10 -9.59
CA ARG A 5 -21.09 15.73 -9.73
C ARG A 5 -21.37 15.01 -11.05
N ALA A 6 -20.70 15.42 -12.14
CA ALA A 6 -20.85 14.77 -13.45
C ALA A 6 -20.33 13.33 -13.43
N VAL A 7 -19.17 13.07 -12.80
CA VAL A 7 -18.61 11.71 -12.70
C VAL A 7 -19.46 10.79 -11.83
N ALA A 8 -19.97 11.28 -10.69
CA ALA A 8 -20.89 10.52 -9.83
C ALA A 8 -22.19 10.15 -10.57
N THR A 9 -22.76 11.10 -11.31
CA THR A 9 -23.96 10.86 -12.13
C THR A 9 -23.70 9.88 -13.28
N PHE A 10 -22.55 9.97 -13.96
CA PHE A 10 -22.20 9.06 -15.06
C PHE A 10 -22.04 7.61 -14.59
N ASN A 11 -21.50 7.42 -13.38
CA ASN A 11 -21.27 6.10 -12.79
C ASN A 11 -22.44 5.60 -11.94
N GLN A 12 -23.57 6.31 -11.90
CA GLN A 12 -24.76 6.00 -11.08
C GLN A 12 -24.44 5.74 -9.59
N GLN A 13 -23.42 6.40 -9.05
CA GLN A 13 -23.02 6.20 -7.65
C GLN A 13 -23.31 7.45 -6.83
N ASP A 14 -24.00 7.28 -5.70
CA ASP A 14 -24.21 8.34 -4.72
C ASP A 14 -22.95 8.46 -3.83
N ILE A 15 -21.89 9.01 -4.42
CA ILE A 15 -20.61 9.25 -3.74
C ILE A 15 -20.62 10.69 -3.25
N ALA A 16 -20.51 10.88 -1.93
CA ALA A 16 -20.30 12.20 -1.33
C ALA A 16 -19.15 12.94 -2.05
N GLN A 17 -19.36 14.20 -2.42
CA GLN A 17 -18.42 14.96 -3.26
C GLN A 17 -16.99 14.97 -2.71
N ASP A 18 -16.85 14.98 -1.38
CA ASP A 18 -15.54 14.95 -0.72
C ASP A 18 -14.86 13.58 -0.87
N ARG A 19 -15.61 12.47 -0.75
CA ARG A 19 -15.09 11.13 -1.02
C ARG A 19 -14.64 10.95 -2.47
N LEU A 20 -15.34 11.59 -3.40
CA LEU A 20 -14.96 11.58 -4.81
C LEU A 20 -13.76 12.49 -5.07
N ARG A 21 -13.64 13.64 -4.40
CA ARG A 21 -12.44 14.48 -4.46
C ARG A 21 -11.22 13.76 -3.89
N ASP A 22 -11.35 13.16 -2.71
CA ASP A 22 -10.28 12.38 -2.08
C ASP A 22 -9.86 11.22 -2.98
N HIS A 23 -10.83 10.58 -3.66
CA HIS A 23 -10.55 9.54 -4.63
C HIS A 23 -9.82 10.04 -5.89
N LEU A 24 -10.20 11.21 -6.42
CA LEU A 24 -9.70 11.74 -7.70
C LEU A 24 -8.42 12.57 -7.57
N PHE A 25 -8.23 13.25 -6.44
CA PHE A 25 -7.17 14.24 -6.23
C PHE A 25 -6.28 13.91 -5.02
N GLY A 26 -6.60 12.86 -4.27
CA GLY A 26 -5.92 12.51 -3.03
C GLY A 26 -6.37 13.38 -1.85
N SER A 27 -6.15 12.88 -0.64
CA SER A 27 -6.31 13.65 0.60
C SER A 27 -5.02 14.43 0.91
N GLU A 28 -5.12 15.51 1.70
CA GLU A 28 -3.92 16.12 2.29
C GLU A 28 -3.14 15.06 3.08
N ARG A 29 -1.82 15.00 2.87
CA ARG A 29 -0.96 14.05 3.56
C ARG A 29 -0.95 14.36 5.05
N ILE A 30 -1.41 13.42 5.87
CA ILE A 30 -1.41 13.56 7.32
C ILE A 30 -0.20 12.87 7.94
N SER A 31 0.12 13.24 9.17
CA SER A 31 1.24 12.61 9.89
C SER A 31 0.93 11.15 10.21
N LEU A 32 1.75 10.23 9.70
CA LEU A 32 1.64 8.78 9.96
C LEU A 32 2.28 8.33 11.28
N GLN A 33 2.82 9.27 12.08
CA GLN A 33 3.46 8.98 13.36
C GLN A 33 2.59 8.17 14.34
N PRO A 34 1.27 8.39 14.46
CA PRO A 34 0.42 7.63 15.38
C PRO A 34 0.40 6.12 15.12
N LEU A 35 0.68 5.69 13.89
CA LEU A 35 0.65 4.27 13.50
C LEU A 35 1.93 3.52 13.83
N ARG A 36 3.05 4.22 14.09
CA ARG A 36 4.35 3.60 14.28
C ARG A 36 4.37 2.53 15.39
N PRO A 37 3.84 2.77 16.60
CA PRO A 37 3.90 1.77 17.68
C PRO A 37 3.15 0.49 17.31
N GLY A 38 1.93 0.60 16.79
CA GLY A 38 1.13 -0.57 16.40
C GLY A 38 1.74 -1.32 15.22
N LEU A 39 2.27 -0.62 14.21
CA LEU A 39 2.98 -1.26 13.09
C LEU A 39 4.28 -1.94 13.55
N LEU A 40 4.99 -1.38 14.54
CA LEU A 40 6.20 -1.97 15.10
C LEU A 40 5.91 -3.31 15.75
N GLU A 41 4.84 -3.38 16.55
CA GLU A 41 4.37 -4.62 17.18
C GLU A 41 3.86 -5.62 16.13
N ALA A 42 3.01 -5.17 15.21
CA ALA A 42 2.47 -6.01 14.13
C ALA A 42 3.56 -6.63 13.24
N GLN A 43 4.69 -5.94 13.05
CA GLN A 43 5.84 -6.42 12.28
C GLN A 43 6.97 -6.99 13.16
N GLN A 44 6.73 -7.22 14.45
CA GLN A 44 7.68 -7.84 15.38
C GLN A 44 9.04 -7.12 15.41
N GLY A 45 9.03 -5.79 15.31
CA GLY A 45 10.24 -4.99 15.33
C GLY A 45 11.12 -5.13 14.08
N ARG A 46 10.60 -5.65 12.96
CA ARG A 46 11.34 -5.87 11.72
C ARG A 46 10.89 -4.97 10.58
N CYS A 47 11.83 -4.64 9.70
CA CYS A 47 11.53 -3.92 8.47
C CYS A 47 10.68 -4.80 7.57
N PHE A 48 9.59 -4.25 7.02
CA PHE A 48 8.69 -5.00 6.15
C PHE A 48 9.40 -5.57 4.92
N TYR A 49 10.35 -4.83 4.35
CA TYR A 49 11.01 -5.18 3.09
C TYR A 49 12.13 -6.20 3.29
N CYS A 50 13.14 -5.88 4.11
CA CYS A 50 14.32 -6.73 4.28
C CYS A 50 14.21 -7.74 5.43
N HIS A 51 13.18 -7.68 6.28
CA HIS A 51 13.02 -8.50 7.49
C HIS A 51 14.12 -8.37 8.56
N GLU A 52 15.09 -7.49 8.35
CA GLU A 52 16.08 -7.18 9.37
C GLU A 52 15.44 -6.42 10.55
N PRO A 53 16.00 -6.55 11.77
CA PRO A 53 15.59 -5.75 12.91
C PRO A 53 15.62 -4.26 12.60
N LEU A 54 14.58 -3.54 12.99
CA LEU A 54 14.50 -2.10 12.79
C LEU A 54 15.54 -1.38 13.67
N PRO A 55 16.27 -0.40 13.12
CA PRO A 55 17.23 0.39 13.89
C PRO A 55 16.53 1.31 14.90
N ALA A 56 17.26 1.78 15.91
CA ALA A 56 16.74 2.73 16.88
C ALA A 56 16.35 4.11 16.27
N LYS A 57 16.92 4.46 15.11
CA LYS A 57 16.64 5.69 14.35
C LYS A 57 16.50 5.35 12.87
N GLY A 58 15.73 6.15 12.14
CA GLY A 58 15.51 5.93 10.69
C GLY A 58 14.49 4.84 10.38
N VAL A 59 13.53 4.62 11.28
CA VAL A 59 12.33 3.81 11.03
C VAL A 59 11.27 4.71 10.44
N GLU A 60 10.60 4.34 9.36
CA GLU A 60 9.63 5.17 8.64
C GLU A 60 8.37 4.38 8.32
N VAL A 61 7.23 5.06 8.26
CA VAL A 61 5.99 4.47 7.73
C VAL A 61 5.99 4.76 6.23
N ASP A 62 5.94 3.71 5.42
CA ASP A 62 5.97 3.77 3.96
C ASP A 62 4.64 3.30 3.36
N HIS A 63 4.31 3.82 2.19
CA HIS A 63 3.19 3.37 1.37
C HIS A 63 3.68 2.24 0.47
N PHE A 64 3.18 1.02 0.72
CA PHE A 64 3.55 -0.17 -0.06
C PHE A 64 3.29 0.04 -1.56
N VAL A 65 2.06 0.41 -1.93
CA VAL A 65 1.79 1.04 -3.21
C VAL A 65 2.18 2.51 -3.10
N PRO A 66 3.10 3.03 -3.94
CA PRO A 66 3.58 4.40 -3.84
C PRO A 66 2.45 5.44 -3.78
N TRP A 67 2.64 6.48 -2.96
CA TRP A 67 1.70 7.61 -2.84
C TRP A 67 1.30 8.21 -4.19
N SER A 68 2.25 8.30 -5.13
CA SER A 68 2.01 8.81 -6.50
C SER A 68 1.00 8.00 -7.30
N ARG A 69 0.64 6.78 -6.86
CA ARG A 69 -0.32 5.86 -7.49
C ARG A 69 -1.56 5.62 -6.65
N LEU A 70 -1.43 5.69 -5.33
CA LEU A 70 -2.53 5.57 -4.37
C LEU A 70 -2.35 6.63 -3.27
N PRO A 71 -2.84 7.87 -3.49
CA PRO A 71 -2.69 8.98 -2.53
C PRO A 71 -3.71 8.84 -1.40
N ASN A 72 -3.49 7.83 -0.55
CA ASN A 72 -4.35 7.47 0.56
C ASN A 72 -3.50 7.02 1.76
N ASP A 73 -3.75 7.62 2.92
CA ASP A 73 -3.06 7.31 4.18
C ASP A 73 -3.71 6.17 4.97
N ALA A 74 -4.66 5.42 4.41
CA ALA A 74 -5.26 4.27 5.08
C ALA A 74 -4.23 3.17 5.40
N LEU A 75 -4.32 2.60 6.61
CA LEU A 75 -3.37 1.65 7.18
C LEU A 75 -3.16 0.40 6.30
N GLY A 76 -4.16 -0.01 5.54
CA GLY A 76 -4.11 -1.15 4.63
C GLY A 76 -2.99 -1.06 3.59
N ASN A 77 -2.54 0.14 3.23
CA ASN A 77 -1.41 0.36 2.33
C ASN A 77 -0.10 0.72 3.05
N LEU A 78 -0.10 0.82 4.38
CA LEU A 78 1.05 1.30 5.14
C LEU A 78 1.85 0.15 5.73
N VAL A 79 3.18 0.27 5.69
CA VAL A 79 4.15 -0.67 6.28
C VAL A 79 5.21 0.10 7.06
N LEU A 80 5.87 -0.56 8.01
CA LEU A 80 7.02 0.00 8.71
C LEU A 80 8.33 -0.48 8.05
N ALA A 81 9.23 0.45 7.72
CA ALA A 81 10.47 0.15 7.02
C ALA A 81 11.65 0.90 7.62
N ASP A 82 12.86 0.38 7.43
CA ASP A 82 14.07 1.16 7.64
C ASP A 82 14.28 2.15 6.47
N ALA A 83 14.97 3.26 6.74
CA ALA A 83 15.20 4.32 5.77
C ALA A 83 15.99 3.87 4.53
N ARG A 84 16.84 2.84 4.63
CA ARG A 84 17.59 2.33 3.47
C ARG A 84 16.64 1.62 2.50
N CYS A 85 15.76 0.76 3.01
CA CYS A 85 14.75 0.09 2.19
C CYS A 85 13.72 1.07 1.64
N ASN A 86 13.19 1.97 2.47
CA ASN A 86 12.22 2.97 2.04
C ASN A 86 12.77 3.87 0.92
N ASN A 87 13.98 4.44 1.12
CA ASN A 87 14.64 5.27 0.10
C ASN A 87 15.14 4.49 -1.12
N GLY A 88 15.29 3.16 -1.00
CA GLY A 88 15.60 2.28 -2.13
C GLY A 88 14.37 1.98 -2.98
N LYS A 89 13.22 1.73 -2.33
CA LYS A 89 11.95 1.45 -3.00
C LYS A 89 11.36 2.69 -3.67
N ARG A 90 11.36 3.85 -3.01
CA ARG A 90 10.81 5.11 -3.53
C ARG A 90 9.41 4.92 -4.16
N ASP A 91 9.26 5.32 -5.41
CA ASP A 91 8.07 5.19 -6.22
C ASP A 91 8.09 3.97 -7.15
N HIS A 92 8.96 2.99 -6.91
CA HIS A 92 8.94 1.71 -7.62
C HIS A 92 7.83 0.78 -7.10
N TYR A 93 7.34 -0.09 -7.99
CA TYR A 93 6.53 -1.24 -7.59
C TYR A 93 7.43 -2.25 -6.88
N ALA A 94 6.94 -2.84 -5.79
CA ALA A 94 7.63 -3.93 -5.14
C ALA A 94 7.52 -5.21 -5.98
N ASP A 95 8.43 -6.15 -5.79
CA ASP A 95 8.39 -7.44 -6.46
C ASP A 95 7.20 -8.30 -6.02
N LEU A 96 6.96 -9.38 -6.77
CA LEU A 96 5.84 -10.28 -6.52
C LEU A 96 5.90 -10.96 -5.14
N PRO A 97 7.06 -11.43 -4.64
CA PRO A 97 7.20 -11.88 -3.26
C PRO A 97 6.79 -10.85 -2.20
N LEU A 98 7.20 -9.59 -2.35
CA LEU A 98 6.81 -8.51 -1.44
C LEU A 98 5.31 -8.18 -1.54
N LEU A 99 4.73 -8.21 -2.74
CA LEU A 99 3.29 -8.05 -2.95
C LEU A 99 2.48 -9.13 -2.23
N ARG A 100 2.87 -10.40 -2.40
CA ARG A 100 2.26 -11.54 -1.70
C ARG A 100 2.37 -11.36 -0.19
N ARG A 101 3.56 -11.02 0.32
CA ARG A 101 3.79 -10.78 1.76
C ARG A 101 2.90 -9.65 2.29
N TRP A 102 2.76 -8.57 1.55
CA TRP A 102 1.95 -7.42 1.94
C TRP A 102 0.47 -7.77 2.01
N ALA A 103 -0.01 -8.54 1.03
CA ALA A 103 -1.40 -9.00 0.95
C ALA A 103 -1.73 -10.04 2.02
N ALA A 104 -0.76 -10.88 2.40
CA ALA A 104 -0.91 -11.94 3.41
C ALA A 104 -0.85 -11.46 4.86
N ARG A 105 -0.69 -10.15 5.11
CA ARG A 105 -0.69 -9.61 6.48
C ARG A 105 -2.03 -9.90 7.16
N PRO A 106 -2.04 -10.42 8.41
CA PRO A 106 -3.29 -10.79 9.08
C PRO A 106 -4.21 -9.58 9.26
N ALA A 107 -5.43 -9.67 8.71
CA ALA A 107 -6.42 -8.59 8.80
C ALA A 107 -6.71 -8.21 10.26
N SER A 108 -6.88 -9.19 11.15
CA SER A 108 -7.14 -8.98 12.58
C SER A 108 -6.06 -8.17 13.29
N VAL A 109 -4.79 -8.35 12.91
CA VAL A 109 -3.68 -7.57 13.49
C VAL A 109 -3.74 -6.13 13.00
N LEU A 110 -4.02 -5.91 11.70
CA LEU A 110 -4.15 -4.56 11.15
C LEU A 110 -5.41 -3.84 11.67
N GLU A 111 -6.50 -4.56 11.92
CA GLU A 111 -7.71 -4.05 12.57
C GLU A 111 -7.41 -3.56 13.99
N GLN A 112 -6.67 -4.34 14.79
CA GLN A 112 -6.25 -3.91 16.13
C GLN A 112 -5.42 -2.62 16.10
N VAL A 113 -4.47 -2.51 15.17
CA VAL A 113 -3.66 -1.29 15.00
C VAL A 113 -4.53 -0.10 14.57
N ALA A 114 -5.47 -0.33 13.64
CA ALA A 114 -6.41 0.69 13.19
C ALA A 114 -7.27 1.21 14.33
N ASP A 115 -7.84 0.31 15.14
CA ASP A 115 -8.73 0.64 16.26
C ASP A 115 -7.99 1.42 17.34
N GLN A 116 -6.79 0.95 17.74
CA GLN A 116 -5.96 1.63 18.74
C GLN A 116 -5.58 3.05 18.31
N ALA A 117 -5.21 3.24 17.05
CA ALA A 117 -4.84 4.54 16.51
C ALA A 117 -6.05 5.40 16.07
N ARG A 118 -7.27 4.85 16.10
CA ARG A 118 -8.49 5.44 15.49
C ARG A 118 -8.25 5.86 14.05
N TRP A 119 -7.67 4.95 13.26
CA TRP A 119 -7.19 5.20 11.90
C TRP A 119 -7.96 4.37 10.87
N PRO A 120 -8.24 4.89 9.66
CA PRO A 120 -8.90 4.09 8.63
C PRO A 120 -8.04 2.91 8.15
N LEU A 121 -8.59 1.69 8.16
CA LEU A 121 -7.91 0.49 7.66
C LEU A 121 -7.94 0.38 6.11
N GLN A 122 -9.12 0.32 5.50
CA GLN A 122 -9.31 0.17 4.04
C GLN A 122 -8.49 -0.94 3.34
N LEU A 123 -8.18 -2.05 4.03
CA LEU A 123 -7.34 -3.14 3.51
C LEU A 123 -7.83 -3.70 2.17
N GLY A 124 -9.11 -4.07 2.07
CA GLY A 124 -9.69 -4.60 0.83
C GLY A 124 -9.61 -3.62 -0.35
N ARG A 125 -9.85 -2.33 -0.10
CA ARG A 125 -9.70 -1.29 -1.13
C ARG A 125 -8.24 -1.17 -1.58
N SER A 126 -7.29 -1.15 -0.65
CA SER A 126 -5.86 -1.11 -0.99
C SER A 126 -5.45 -2.31 -1.83
N LYS A 127 -5.89 -3.53 -1.47
CA LYS A 127 -5.63 -4.76 -2.24
C LYS A 127 -6.20 -4.69 -3.65
N GLN A 128 -7.44 -4.20 -3.82
CA GLN A 128 -8.07 -4.06 -5.14
C GLN A 128 -7.33 -3.04 -6.03
N VAL A 129 -6.91 -1.90 -5.47
CA VAL A 129 -6.09 -0.92 -6.21
C VAL A 129 -4.75 -1.52 -6.60
N ALA A 130 -4.05 -2.17 -5.67
CA ALA A 130 -2.79 -2.86 -5.97
C ALA A 130 -2.98 -3.90 -7.09
N ARG A 131 -3.98 -4.78 -6.98
CA ARG A 131 -4.31 -5.77 -8.01
C ARG A 131 -4.51 -5.11 -9.38
N GLY A 132 -5.31 -4.04 -9.44
CA GLY A 132 -5.54 -3.28 -10.66
C GLY A 132 -4.26 -2.70 -11.25
N LEU A 133 -3.41 -2.07 -10.43
CA LEU A 133 -2.15 -1.49 -10.88
C LEU A 133 -1.19 -2.56 -11.43
N TYR A 134 -0.98 -3.66 -10.69
CA TYR A 134 -0.05 -4.71 -11.10
C TYR A 134 -0.53 -5.47 -12.34
N ALA A 135 -1.84 -5.74 -12.48
CA ALA A 135 -2.40 -6.41 -13.65
C ALA A 135 -2.14 -5.66 -14.98
N HIS A 136 -2.06 -4.33 -14.92
CA HIS A 136 -1.84 -3.46 -16.07
C HIS A 136 -0.37 -3.11 -16.30
N LEU A 137 0.56 -3.63 -15.50
CA LEU A 137 1.98 -3.42 -15.75
C LEU A 137 2.40 -4.13 -17.05
N PRO A 138 3.12 -3.45 -17.96
CA PRO A 138 3.71 -4.10 -19.13
C PRO A 138 4.66 -5.24 -18.73
N SER A 139 4.71 -6.30 -19.53
CA SER A 139 5.78 -7.30 -19.38
C SER A 139 7.14 -6.61 -19.51
N GLY A 140 8.14 -7.06 -18.75
CA GLY A 140 9.45 -6.38 -18.71
C GLY A 140 9.54 -5.23 -17.71
N THR A 141 8.46 -4.88 -17.01
CA THR A 141 8.50 -3.82 -15.98
C THR A 141 9.46 -4.22 -14.85
N PRO A 142 10.43 -3.37 -14.48
CA PRO A 142 11.29 -3.64 -13.34
C PRO A 142 10.50 -3.48 -12.03
N LEU A 143 10.60 -4.49 -11.17
CA LEU A 143 10.03 -4.51 -9.83
C LEU A 143 11.14 -4.48 -8.80
N TRP A 144 11.01 -3.61 -7.81
CA TRP A 144 11.99 -3.45 -6.75
C TRP A 144 11.92 -4.61 -5.76
N GLN A 145 13.04 -5.31 -5.57
CA GLN A 145 13.14 -6.40 -4.60
C GLN A 145 13.83 -5.92 -3.31
N GLU A 146 14.96 -5.23 -3.46
CA GLU A 146 15.77 -4.72 -2.35
C GLU A 146 16.68 -3.57 -2.83
N PRO A 147 17.40 -2.85 -1.95
CA PRO A 147 18.24 -1.73 -2.35
C PRO A 147 19.24 -2.09 -3.46
N GLY A 148 19.05 -1.51 -4.65
CA GLY A 148 19.90 -1.72 -5.82
C GLY A 148 19.57 -2.96 -6.66
N VAL A 149 18.55 -3.74 -6.29
CA VAL A 149 18.18 -4.98 -6.98
C VAL A 149 16.74 -4.92 -7.46
N PHE A 150 16.55 -5.25 -8.74
CA PHE A 150 15.26 -5.32 -9.39
C PHE A 150 15.07 -6.67 -10.06
N THR A 151 13.86 -7.20 -9.97
CA THR A 151 13.39 -8.31 -10.79
C THR A 151 12.61 -7.77 -11.99
N ILE A 152 12.40 -8.61 -12.99
CA ILE A 152 11.55 -8.28 -14.13
C ILE A 152 10.20 -8.95 -13.94
N LEU A 153 9.12 -8.22 -14.18
CA LEU A 153 7.77 -8.75 -14.10
C LEU A 153 7.59 -9.93 -15.07
N ASP A 154 7.39 -11.10 -14.50
CA ASP A 154 6.88 -12.30 -15.17
C ASP A 154 5.34 -12.32 -15.04
N ARG A 155 4.64 -12.31 -16.18
CA ARG A 155 3.18 -12.24 -16.21
C ARG A 155 2.52 -13.57 -15.81
N ASP A 156 3.20 -14.69 -15.95
CA ASP A 156 2.67 -15.98 -15.55
C ASP A 156 2.65 -16.07 -14.02
N GLN A 157 3.75 -15.70 -13.38
CA GLN A 157 3.83 -15.60 -11.91
C GLN A 157 2.88 -14.54 -11.33
N LEU A 158 2.65 -13.46 -12.07
CA LEU A 158 1.71 -12.42 -11.65
C LEU A 158 0.28 -12.94 -11.55
N ALA A 159 -0.17 -13.79 -12.48
CA ALA A 159 -1.55 -14.30 -12.47
C ALA A 159 -1.87 -15.03 -11.16
N ASP A 160 -0.96 -15.89 -10.70
CA ASP A 160 -1.09 -16.62 -9.43
C ASP A 160 -1.17 -15.67 -8.23
N VAL A 161 -0.28 -14.67 -8.18
CA VAL A 161 -0.26 -13.67 -7.10
C VAL A 161 -1.56 -12.86 -7.07
N LEU A 162 -2.07 -12.46 -8.23
CA LEU A 162 -3.32 -11.70 -8.29
C LEU A 162 -4.51 -12.53 -7.75
N LEU A 163 -4.58 -13.82 -8.06
CA LEU A 163 -5.62 -14.72 -7.52
C LEU A 163 -5.55 -14.83 -5.99
N GLU A 164 -4.35 -14.93 -5.42
CA GLU A 164 -4.16 -14.92 -3.96
C GLU A 164 -4.62 -13.60 -3.30
N LEU A 165 -4.44 -12.47 -3.99
CA LEU A 165 -4.92 -11.16 -3.54
C LEU A 165 -6.45 -11.05 -3.51
N GLU A 166 -7.19 -11.84 -4.29
CA GLU A 166 -8.67 -11.89 -4.27
C GLU A 166 -9.22 -12.75 -3.13
N ALA A 167 -8.49 -13.80 -2.75
CA ALA A 167 -8.93 -14.77 -1.75
C ALA A 167 -8.65 -14.34 -0.29
N SER A 168 -8.03 -13.17 -0.07
CA SER A 168 -7.42 -12.77 1.21
C SER A 168 -7.94 -11.46 1.80
#